data_AF-A0A2E1VY82-F1
#
_entry.id   AF-A0A2E1VY82-F1
#
_cell.length_a   1.000
_cell.length_b   1.000
_cell.length_c   1.000
_cell.angle_alpha   90.00
_cell.angle_beta   90.00
_cell.angle_gamma   90.00
#
_symmetry.space_group_name_H-M   'P 1'
#
loop_
_entity.id
_entity.type
_entity.pdbx_description
1 polymer ?
#
loop_
_entity_poly.entity_id
_entity_poly.type
_entity_poly.pdbx_seq_one_letter_code
_entity_poly.pdbx_strand_id
1 'polypeptide(L)'
;MSRRHLLLLLPFLLLFALPAPAQRKKDNPDTVIDGDTELLEKLGLSYGPFPFMHSTNEQVALDLFIDGEVLWLQTPHFRIGSMLKKWKIPVPDRKLYRAELALMAEDYPDLDPKTSTLDPWLRLHLMAWRMENMYAEFLDHMGYTDEDFRRLPDEELLSQAFEGEFTTVINEFELARGGQVRPEGFAQWVGMGQYLGQPHRFEIFVCEDEAVWQEFKLRYCGIKTAHPQRWNVKVETVDEGYTQSRSRALSFGMSLKQAKVRHDQHLHNALRHNLAINFLDGYMLYLFDMPAWIREGYAHYMRRLNVHGYNFFDGGEGAALIENQEENWAPIVRKLVKKDEGADFARLSRINDYVDLQFEDHLVVWSKIDFLIQTDKQKFGEFIRRIKVQGTGAAIADVQRDAFREIYGWTMRQADEAWKTWVLETYPVK
;
A
#
# COMPACT_ATOMS: atom_id res chain seq x y z
N MET A 1 -24.62 64.37 -46.17
CA MET A 1 -23.37 63.71 -46.66
C MET A 1 -22.43 63.55 -45.47
N SER A 2 -21.68 62.45 -45.41
CA SER A 2 -20.82 61.95 -44.30
C SER A 2 -21.55 60.98 -43.35
N ARG A 3 -21.54 59.66 -43.56
CA ARG A 3 -20.51 58.61 -43.30
C ARG A 3 -20.16 58.42 -41.81
N ARG A 4 -20.41 57.17 -41.35
CA ARG A 4 -19.57 56.34 -40.44
C ARG A 4 -19.65 56.66 -38.93
N HIS A 5 -19.72 55.74 -37.95
CA HIS A 5 -19.39 54.31 -37.86
C HIS A 5 -20.26 53.60 -36.80
N LEU A 6 -20.64 52.36 -37.10
CA LEU A 6 -21.21 51.37 -36.19
C LEU A 6 -20.07 50.82 -35.30
N LEU A 7 -20.13 51.02 -33.98
CA LEU A 7 -19.20 50.43 -33.02
C LEU A 7 -19.77 49.07 -32.59
N LEU A 8 -19.20 48.00 -33.16
CA LEU A 8 -19.34 46.63 -32.68
C LEU A 8 -18.41 46.44 -31.47
N LEU A 9 -19.00 46.27 -30.28
CA LEU A 9 -18.30 45.79 -29.09
C LEU A 9 -18.11 44.28 -29.20
N LEU A 10 -16.88 43.85 -29.49
CA LEU A 10 -16.43 42.46 -29.34
C LEU A 10 -16.06 42.23 -27.87
N PRO A 11 -16.61 41.22 -27.18
CA PRO A 11 -16.10 40.82 -25.88
C PRO A 11 -14.74 40.14 -26.07
N PHE A 12 -13.72 40.67 -25.40
CA PHE A 12 -12.42 40.05 -25.26
C PHE A 12 -12.59 38.78 -24.40
N LEU A 13 -12.74 37.63 -25.05
CA LEU A 13 -12.54 36.33 -24.41
C LEU A 13 -11.03 36.17 -24.17
N LEU A 14 -10.59 36.55 -22.97
CA LEU A 14 -9.32 36.12 -22.41
C LEU A 14 -9.45 34.61 -22.15
N LEU A 15 -9.05 33.79 -23.13
CA LEU A 15 -8.66 32.41 -22.85
C LEU A 15 -7.47 32.48 -21.89
N PHE A 16 -7.69 32.16 -20.62
CA PHE A 16 -6.62 31.69 -19.77
C PHE A 16 -6.13 30.37 -20.37
N ALA A 17 -5.06 30.44 -21.16
CA ALA A 17 -4.28 29.27 -21.47
C ALA A 17 -3.77 28.73 -20.13
N LEU A 18 -4.27 27.55 -19.74
CA LEU A 18 -3.64 26.77 -18.66
C LEU A 18 -2.14 26.66 -19.01
N PRO A 19 -1.23 26.88 -18.04
CA PRO A 19 0.18 26.66 -18.32
C PRO A 19 0.35 25.21 -18.77
N ALA A 20 0.93 25.02 -19.95
CA ALA A 20 1.45 23.72 -20.35
C ALA A 20 2.35 23.20 -19.21
N PRO A 21 2.31 21.89 -18.87
CA PRO A 21 3.15 21.35 -17.82
C PRO A 21 4.60 21.74 -18.12
N ALA A 22 5.19 22.50 -17.21
CA ALA A 22 6.53 23.01 -17.36
C ALA A 22 7.50 21.83 -17.38
N GLN A 23 8.00 21.47 -18.56
CA GLN A 23 9.15 20.59 -18.71
C GLN A 23 10.38 21.29 -18.09
N ARG A 24 10.60 21.09 -16.78
CA ARG A 24 11.92 21.34 -16.18
C ARG A 24 12.93 20.41 -16.88
N LYS A 25 14.02 20.98 -17.38
CA LYS A 25 15.15 20.23 -17.95
C LYS A 25 15.80 19.37 -16.87
N LYS A 26 16.00 18.08 -17.22
CA LYS A 26 16.53 16.95 -16.46
C LYS A 26 17.96 17.17 -15.94
N ASP A 27 18.16 17.54 -14.67
CA ASP A 27 19.48 17.37 -14.03
C ASP A 27 19.73 15.91 -13.60
N ASN A 28 18.73 15.03 -13.71
CA ASN A 28 18.84 13.60 -13.45
C ASN A 28 17.85 12.80 -14.32
N PRO A 29 18.15 12.55 -15.62
CA PRO A 29 17.22 11.89 -16.52
C PRO A 29 16.93 10.46 -16.08
N ASP A 30 15.66 10.06 -16.12
CA ASP A 30 15.23 8.68 -15.92
C ASP A 30 15.97 7.73 -16.85
N THR A 31 16.74 6.78 -16.30
CA THR A 31 17.56 5.82 -17.05
C THR A 31 16.80 4.59 -17.53
N VAL A 32 15.56 4.41 -17.08
CA VAL A 32 14.71 3.25 -17.41
C VAL A 32 13.75 3.59 -18.54
N ILE A 33 13.07 4.75 -18.44
CA ILE A 33 12.16 5.24 -19.48
C ILE A 33 12.91 6.07 -20.54
N ASP A 34 14.02 6.70 -20.16
CA ASP A 34 14.85 7.56 -21.02
C ASP A 34 14.10 8.60 -21.88
N GLY A 35 12.96 9.09 -21.36
CA GLY A 35 12.13 10.07 -22.06
C GLY A 35 11.18 9.48 -23.11
N ASP A 36 11.02 8.16 -23.17
CA ASP A 36 9.96 7.51 -23.92
C ASP A 36 8.59 7.81 -23.30
N THR A 37 7.92 8.84 -23.82
CA THR A 37 6.60 9.27 -23.34
C THR A 37 5.50 8.27 -23.68
N GLU A 38 5.64 7.50 -24.77
CA GLU A 38 4.65 6.48 -25.14
C GLU A 38 4.70 5.31 -24.15
N LEU A 39 5.89 4.89 -23.76
CA LEU A 39 6.07 3.89 -22.71
C LEU A 39 5.55 4.39 -21.36
N LEU A 40 5.84 5.64 -21.01
CA LEU A 40 5.34 6.27 -19.78
C LEU A 40 3.81 6.23 -19.71
N GLU A 41 3.14 6.63 -20.80
CA GLU A 41 1.67 6.61 -20.90
C GLU A 41 1.11 5.19 -20.89
N LYS A 42 1.72 4.27 -21.67
CA LYS A 42 1.33 2.85 -21.73
C LYS A 42 1.34 2.19 -20.34
N LEU A 43 2.32 2.52 -19.52
CA LEU A 43 2.48 1.98 -18.16
C LEU A 43 1.68 2.76 -17.10
N GLY A 44 0.96 3.81 -17.49
CA GLY A 44 0.22 4.67 -16.56
C GLY A 44 1.13 5.40 -15.56
N LEU A 45 2.35 5.73 -15.98
CA LEU A 45 3.35 6.40 -15.15
C LEU A 45 3.30 7.92 -15.32
N SER A 46 3.73 8.66 -14.30
CA SER A 46 3.91 10.12 -14.37
C SER A 46 4.95 10.60 -13.37
N TYR A 47 5.70 11.64 -13.72
CA TYR A 47 6.66 12.29 -12.81
C TYR A 47 6.03 13.43 -11.98
N GLY A 48 4.74 13.72 -12.19
CA GLY A 48 4.01 14.81 -11.56
C GLY A 48 3.93 16.09 -12.40
N PRO A 49 3.45 17.20 -11.80
CA PRO A 49 3.10 17.34 -10.38
C PRO A 49 1.88 16.47 -9.97
N PHE A 50 1.86 16.00 -8.72
CA PHE A 50 0.72 15.29 -8.13
C PHE A 50 0.59 15.55 -6.62
N PRO A 51 -0.60 15.38 -6.03
CA PRO A 51 -0.79 15.48 -4.59
C PRO A 51 0.07 14.46 -3.84
N PHE A 52 0.70 14.89 -2.74
CA PHE A 52 1.47 14.02 -1.85
C PHE A 52 1.36 14.52 -0.41
N MET A 53 0.93 13.66 0.52
CA MET A 53 0.55 14.04 1.89
C MET A 53 -0.43 15.23 1.88
N HIS A 54 -0.10 16.31 2.61
CA HIS A 54 -0.92 17.52 2.70
C HIS A 54 -0.52 18.59 1.67
N SER A 55 0.18 18.22 0.60
CA SER A 55 0.71 19.16 -0.40
C SER A 55 0.89 18.52 -1.79
N THR A 56 1.85 19.00 -2.59
CA THR A 56 2.32 18.37 -3.82
C THR A 56 3.70 17.75 -3.62
N ASN A 57 4.07 16.80 -4.46
CA ASN A 57 5.40 16.21 -4.48
C ASN A 57 6.53 17.26 -4.63
N GLU A 58 6.31 18.29 -5.45
CA GLU A 58 7.26 19.40 -5.62
C GLU A 58 7.40 20.23 -4.34
N GLN A 59 6.29 20.56 -3.68
CA GLN A 59 6.34 21.31 -2.43
C GLN A 59 6.99 20.50 -1.31
N VAL A 60 6.78 19.18 -1.26
CA VAL A 60 7.46 18.28 -0.33
C VAL A 60 8.97 18.34 -0.51
N ALA A 61 9.45 18.33 -1.76
CA ALA A 61 10.88 18.42 -2.05
C ALA A 61 11.48 19.77 -1.58
N LEU A 62 10.76 20.87 -1.82
CA LEU A 62 11.17 22.21 -1.37
C LEU A 62 11.19 22.32 0.16
N ASP A 63 10.15 21.83 0.81
CA ASP A 63 9.94 21.90 2.25
C ASP A 63 11.05 21.22 3.05
N LEU A 64 11.56 20.11 2.52
CA LEU A 64 12.60 19.31 3.13
C LEU A 64 14.01 19.71 2.67
N PHE A 65 14.12 20.72 1.80
CA PHE A 65 15.38 21.15 1.17
C PHE A 65 16.10 20.01 0.42
N ILE A 66 15.33 19.15 -0.24
CA ILE A 66 15.82 17.98 -1.01
C ILE A 66 15.49 18.09 -2.51
N ASP A 67 15.19 19.30 -3.01
CA ASP A 67 14.93 19.51 -4.44
C ASP A 67 16.12 19.03 -5.28
N GLY A 68 15.83 18.22 -6.30
CA GLY A 68 16.84 17.54 -7.13
C GLY A 68 17.46 16.27 -6.52
N GLU A 69 17.21 15.95 -5.24
CA GLU A 69 17.70 14.71 -4.60
C GLU A 69 16.67 13.59 -4.55
N VAL A 70 15.38 13.95 -4.59
CA VAL A 70 14.26 12.99 -4.61
C VAL A 70 13.82 12.70 -6.04
N LEU A 71 13.66 11.40 -6.33
CA LEU A 71 13.03 10.90 -7.54
C LEU A 71 11.55 10.65 -7.28
N TRP A 72 10.70 11.20 -8.14
CA TRP A 72 9.25 11.07 -8.05
C TRP A 72 8.71 10.17 -9.16
N LEU A 73 7.81 9.26 -8.80
CA LEU A 73 7.08 8.43 -9.75
C LEU A 73 5.66 8.17 -9.23
N GLN A 74 4.67 8.47 -10.05
CA GLN A 74 3.31 7.97 -9.90
C GLN A 74 3.14 6.75 -10.81
N THR A 75 2.44 5.76 -10.30
CA THR A 75 2.02 4.54 -11.00
C THR A 75 0.49 4.46 -11.00
N PRO A 76 -0.13 3.42 -11.59
CA PRO A 76 -1.58 3.24 -11.47
C PRO A 76 -2.11 3.34 -10.04
N HIS A 77 -1.43 2.73 -9.05
CA HIS A 77 -1.93 2.65 -7.67
C HIS A 77 -1.10 3.42 -6.62
N PHE A 78 0.10 3.89 -6.97
CA PHE A 78 1.02 4.50 -6.01
C PHE A 78 1.52 5.88 -6.45
N ARG A 79 1.92 6.68 -5.47
CA ARG A 79 2.78 7.85 -5.62
C ARG A 79 3.99 7.66 -4.75
N ILE A 80 5.17 7.89 -5.31
CA ILE A 80 6.41 7.42 -4.72
C ILE A 80 7.44 8.54 -4.75
N GLY A 81 7.99 8.88 -3.59
CA GLY A 81 9.22 9.65 -3.44
C GLY A 81 10.36 8.73 -2.99
N SER A 82 11.46 8.73 -3.74
CA SER A 82 12.61 7.87 -3.48
C SER A 82 13.91 8.68 -3.51
N MET A 83 14.72 8.53 -2.46
CA MET A 83 16.10 9.04 -2.41
C MET A 83 17.11 7.87 -2.37
N LEU A 84 16.73 6.72 -2.91
CA LEU A 84 17.55 5.51 -2.89
C LEU A 84 18.85 5.71 -3.68
N LYS A 85 19.97 5.35 -3.06
CA LYS A 85 21.28 5.41 -3.72
C LYS A 85 21.47 4.20 -4.63
N LYS A 86 22.42 4.34 -5.57
CA LYS A 86 22.87 3.23 -6.43
C LYS A 86 23.24 1.99 -5.59
N TRP A 87 22.79 0.82 -6.05
CA TRP A 87 23.01 -0.47 -5.41
C TRP A 87 23.78 -1.42 -6.34
N LYS A 88 24.86 -2.02 -5.86
CA LYS A 88 25.59 -3.07 -6.59
C LYS A 88 25.07 -4.43 -6.17
N ILE A 89 24.53 -5.20 -7.11
CA ILE A 89 23.94 -6.51 -6.83
C ILE A 89 25.04 -7.48 -6.38
N PRO A 90 24.94 -8.06 -5.17
CA PRO A 90 25.88 -9.06 -4.69
C PRO A 90 25.91 -10.29 -5.61
N VAL A 91 27.09 -10.90 -5.78
CA VAL A 91 27.25 -12.09 -6.64
C VAL A 91 26.26 -13.22 -6.28
N PRO A 92 26.03 -13.56 -4.99
CA PRO A 92 25.08 -14.61 -4.61
C PRO A 92 23.64 -14.32 -5.08
N ASP A 93 23.26 -13.05 -5.13
CA ASP A 93 21.89 -12.64 -5.41
C ASP A 93 21.62 -12.40 -6.90
N ARG A 94 22.66 -12.39 -7.76
CA ARG A 94 22.51 -12.09 -9.19
C ARG A 94 21.45 -12.94 -9.89
N LYS A 95 21.33 -14.21 -9.52
CA LYS A 95 20.32 -15.10 -10.12
C LYS A 95 18.90 -14.63 -9.79
N LEU A 96 18.68 -14.21 -8.55
CA LEU A 96 17.38 -13.69 -8.07
C LEU A 96 17.02 -12.41 -8.82
N TYR A 97 17.89 -11.39 -8.79
CA TYR A 97 17.62 -10.12 -9.47
C TYR A 97 17.46 -10.28 -10.98
N ARG A 98 18.25 -11.16 -11.62
CA ARG A 98 18.14 -11.38 -13.06
C ARG A 98 16.81 -12.02 -13.45
N ALA A 99 16.26 -12.91 -12.62
CA ALA A 99 14.94 -13.48 -12.87
C ALA A 99 13.87 -12.40 -12.76
N GLU A 100 13.95 -11.55 -11.74
CA GLU A 100 13.00 -10.46 -11.52
C GLU A 100 13.07 -9.38 -12.59
N LEU A 101 14.27 -8.90 -12.93
CA LEU A 101 14.47 -7.93 -14.00
C LEU A 101 14.08 -8.48 -15.37
N ALA A 102 14.15 -9.80 -15.58
CA ALA A 102 13.70 -10.42 -16.83
C ALA A 102 12.17 -10.37 -16.96
N LEU A 103 11.44 -10.54 -15.86
CA LEU A 103 9.98 -10.35 -15.84
C LEU A 103 9.63 -8.88 -16.06
N MET A 104 10.33 -7.97 -15.38
CA MET A 104 10.12 -6.53 -15.58
C MET A 104 10.43 -6.12 -17.03
N ALA A 105 11.45 -6.69 -17.68
CA ALA A 105 11.80 -6.37 -19.07
C ALA A 105 10.73 -6.75 -20.11
N GLU A 106 9.71 -7.54 -19.74
CA GLU A 106 8.56 -7.81 -20.62
C GLU A 106 7.76 -6.52 -20.89
N ASP A 107 7.68 -5.63 -19.90
CA ASP A 107 7.01 -4.33 -20.01
C ASP A 107 7.97 -3.18 -20.36
N TYR A 108 9.25 -3.34 -20.01
CA TYR A 108 10.32 -2.34 -20.18
C TYR A 108 11.35 -2.81 -21.23
N PRO A 109 11.17 -2.51 -22.52
CA PRO A 109 11.89 -3.16 -23.61
C PRO A 109 13.42 -2.94 -23.60
N ASP A 110 13.87 -1.80 -23.09
CA ASP A 110 15.30 -1.43 -23.06
C ASP A 110 16.02 -1.83 -21.76
N LEU A 111 15.29 -2.42 -20.80
CA LEU A 111 15.88 -2.86 -19.54
C LEU A 111 16.79 -4.08 -19.77
N ASP A 112 18.08 -3.98 -19.43
CA ASP A 112 19.00 -5.13 -19.42
C ASP A 112 18.82 -5.98 -18.15
N PRO A 113 18.26 -7.21 -18.24
CA PRO A 113 18.09 -8.08 -17.06
C PRO A 113 19.41 -8.56 -16.47
N LYS A 114 20.53 -8.41 -17.19
CA LYS A 114 21.86 -8.86 -16.78
C LYS A 114 22.66 -7.77 -16.07
N THR A 115 22.09 -6.59 -15.87
CA THR A 115 22.77 -5.53 -15.12
C THR A 115 23.21 -6.04 -13.74
N SER A 116 24.37 -5.58 -13.30
CA SER A 116 24.93 -5.91 -11.99
C SER A 116 24.80 -4.76 -10.99
N THR A 117 24.13 -3.68 -11.42
CA THR A 117 23.98 -2.45 -10.66
C THR A 117 22.59 -1.88 -10.92
N LEU A 118 21.88 -1.54 -9.85
CA LEU A 118 20.66 -0.77 -9.91
C LEU A 118 21.04 0.69 -9.61
N ASP A 119 20.95 1.56 -10.61
CA ASP A 119 21.03 3.00 -10.37
C ASP A 119 19.75 3.50 -9.64
N PRO A 120 19.73 4.75 -9.14
CA PRO A 120 18.56 5.28 -8.41
C PRO A 120 17.22 5.16 -9.14
N TRP A 121 17.19 5.40 -10.46
CA TRP A 121 15.97 5.31 -11.27
C TRP A 121 15.55 3.85 -11.46
N LEU A 122 16.49 2.96 -11.77
CA LEU A 122 16.19 1.52 -11.85
C LEU A 122 15.70 0.96 -10.50
N ARG A 123 16.23 1.43 -9.37
CA ARG A 123 15.71 1.06 -8.05
C ARG A 123 14.29 1.55 -7.83
N LEU A 124 13.98 2.80 -8.21
CA LEU A 124 12.63 3.36 -8.11
C LEU A 124 11.63 2.57 -8.96
N HIS A 125 11.94 2.31 -10.23
CA HIS A 125 11.06 1.54 -11.11
C HIS A 125 10.90 0.08 -10.67
N LEU A 126 11.98 -0.58 -10.25
CA LEU A 126 11.88 -1.94 -9.71
C LEU A 126 11.04 -1.98 -8.43
N MET A 127 11.20 -0.99 -7.55
CA MET A 127 10.36 -0.84 -6.35
C MET A 127 8.89 -0.62 -6.72
N ALA A 128 8.60 0.28 -7.66
CA ALA A 128 7.26 0.53 -8.18
C ALA A 128 6.60 -0.73 -8.76
N TRP A 129 7.31 -1.43 -9.64
CA TRP A 129 6.85 -2.68 -10.26
C TRP A 129 6.54 -3.77 -9.22
N ARG A 130 7.39 -3.92 -8.19
CA ARG A 130 7.13 -4.83 -7.07
C ARG A 130 5.86 -4.47 -6.29
N MET A 131 5.62 -3.18 -6.05
CA MET A 131 4.42 -2.72 -5.32
C MET A 131 3.14 -2.94 -6.13
N GLU A 132 3.18 -2.68 -7.44
CA GLU A 132 2.07 -2.97 -8.37
C GLU A 132 1.75 -4.47 -8.41
N ASN A 133 2.77 -5.33 -8.50
CA ASN A 133 2.57 -6.78 -8.43
C ASN A 133 1.98 -7.22 -7.09
N MET A 134 2.43 -6.62 -5.99
CA MET A 134 1.90 -6.92 -4.67
C MET A 134 0.44 -6.46 -4.51
N TYR A 135 0.05 -5.35 -5.12
CA TYR A 135 -1.34 -4.90 -5.18
C TYR A 135 -2.22 -5.90 -5.93
N ALA A 136 -1.77 -6.38 -7.10
CA ALA A 136 -2.46 -7.42 -7.85
C ALA A 136 -2.56 -8.75 -7.07
N GLU A 137 -1.49 -9.14 -6.39
CA GLU A 137 -1.45 -10.33 -5.52
C GLU A 137 -2.44 -10.21 -4.35
N PHE A 138 -2.55 -9.03 -3.73
CA PHE A 138 -3.56 -8.77 -2.71
C PHE A 138 -4.98 -8.94 -3.26
N LEU A 139 -5.27 -8.37 -4.42
CA LEU A 139 -6.58 -8.51 -5.06
C LEU A 139 -6.93 -9.97 -5.37
N ASP A 140 -5.98 -10.77 -5.87
CA ASP A 140 -6.18 -12.21 -6.10
C ASP A 140 -6.54 -12.95 -4.80
N HIS A 141 -5.89 -12.64 -3.68
CA HIS A 141 -6.27 -13.19 -2.37
C HIS A 141 -7.65 -12.73 -1.91
N MET A 142 -8.09 -11.53 -2.28
CA MET A 142 -9.42 -11.00 -1.93
C MET A 142 -10.54 -11.51 -2.85
N GLY A 143 -10.19 -12.18 -3.96
CA GLY A 143 -11.14 -12.67 -4.96
C GLY A 143 -11.63 -11.57 -5.91
N TYR A 144 -10.82 -10.53 -6.13
CA TYR A 144 -11.16 -9.41 -7.00
C TYR A 144 -10.06 -9.14 -8.02
N THR A 145 -10.41 -8.29 -8.99
CA THR A 145 -9.49 -7.73 -9.97
C THR A 145 -9.47 -6.21 -9.84
N ASP A 146 -8.48 -5.57 -10.46
CA ASP A 146 -8.42 -4.10 -10.46
C ASP A 146 -9.65 -3.48 -11.15
N GLU A 147 -10.18 -4.15 -12.17
CA GLU A 147 -11.38 -3.72 -12.90
C GLU A 147 -12.63 -3.64 -12.00
N ASP A 148 -12.71 -4.45 -10.95
CA ASP A 148 -13.81 -4.37 -9.98
C ASP A 148 -13.79 -3.02 -9.24
N PHE A 149 -12.60 -2.53 -8.90
CA PHE A 149 -12.43 -1.25 -8.22
C PHE A 149 -12.50 -0.05 -9.17
N ARG A 150 -12.11 -0.19 -10.45
CA ARG A 150 -12.27 0.87 -11.47
C ARG A 150 -13.71 1.29 -11.73
N ARG A 151 -14.68 0.50 -11.28
CA ARG A 151 -16.11 0.86 -11.31
C ARG A 151 -16.48 1.91 -10.26
N LEU A 152 -15.63 2.13 -9.26
CA LEU A 152 -15.79 3.18 -8.26
C LEU A 152 -15.34 4.55 -8.81
N PRO A 153 -15.77 5.65 -8.16
CA PRO A 153 -15.29 7.00 -8.44
C PRO A 153 -13.76 7.08 -8.59
N ASP A 154 -13.29 7.71 -9.67
CA ASP A 154 -11.88 8.03 -9.82
C ASP A 154 -11.47 9.20 -8.92
N GLU A 155 -10.16 9.45 -8.86
CA GLU A 155 -9.59 10.47 -8.00
C GLU A 155 -10.04 11.90 -8.37
N GLU A 156 -10.24 12.17 -9.66
CA GLU A 156 -10.65 13.50 -10.14
C GLU A 156 -12.07 13.81 -9.70
N LEU A 157 -13.00 12.88 -9.94
CA LEU A 157 -14.39 13.00 -9.50
C LEU A 157 -14.47 13.13 -7.97
N LEU A 158 -13.68 12.36 -7.23
CA LEU A 158 -13.67 12.44 -5.77
C LEU A 158 -13.13 13.78 -5.28
N SER A 159 -12.09 14.32 -5.91
CA SER A 159 -11.59 15.66 -5.60
C SER A 159 -12.66 16.72 -5.86
N GLN A 160 -13.36 16.67 -6.99
CA GLN A 160 -14.51 17.54 -7.27
C GLN A 160 -15.62 17.38 -6.21
N ALA A 161 -15.93 16.14 -5.81
CA ALA A 161 -16.94 15.86 -4.80
C ALA A 161 -16.55 16.43 -3.42
N PHE A 162 -15.25 16.45 -3.07
CA PHE A 162 -14.77 16.98 -1.80
C PHE A 162 -14.68 18.51 -1.76
N GLU A 163 -14.51 19.14 -2.91
CA GLU A 163 -14.51 20.60 -3.05
C GLU A 163 -15.92 21.18 -3.23
N GLY A 164 -16.86 20.38 -3.76
CA GLY A 164 -18.25 20.77 -4.02
C GLY A 164 -19.27 20.15 -3.04
N GLU A 165 -20.51 19.99 -3.53
CA GLU A 165 -21.55 19.28 -2.78
C GLU A 165 -21.41 17.77 -3.04
N PHE A 166 -20.71 17.10 -2.12
CA PHE A 166 -20.33 15.69 -2.24
C PHE A 166 -21.50 14.79 -2.64
N THR A 167 -22.67 14.97 -2.01
CA THR A 167 -23.84 14.11 -2.22
C THR A 167 -24.32 14.19 -3.67
N THR A 168 -24.37 15.39 -4.24
CA THR A 168 -24.82 15.65 -5.61
C THR A 168 -23.86 15.03 -6.60
N VAL A 169 -22.55 15.30 -6.48
CA VAL A 169 -21.53 14.79 -7.42
C VAL A 169 -21.54 13.25 -7.46
N ILE A 170 -21.59 12.60 -6.29
CA ILE A 170 -21.64 11.15 -6.22
C ILE A 170 -22.95 10.59 -6.76
N ASN A 171 -24.10 11.19 -6.41
CA ASN A 171 -25.39 10.73 -6.93
C ASN A 171 -25.48 10.85 -8.45
N GLU A 172 -24.96 11.92 -9.04
CA GLU A 172 -24.92 12.11 -10.49
C GLU A 172 -24.04 11.04 -11.17
N PHE A 173 -22.87 10.74 -10.59
CA PHE A 173 -22.00 9.66 -11.06
C PHE A 173 -22.70 8.29 -11.03
N GLU A 174 -23.36 7.94 -9.92
CA GLU A 174 -24.06 6.66 -9.78
C GLU A 174 -25.26 6.58 -10.74
N LEU A 175 -26.04 7.66 -10.88
CA LEU A 175 -27.17 7.72 -11.81
C LEU A 175 -26.73 7.54 -13.27
N ALA A 176 -25.61 8.16 -13.68
CA ALA A 176 -25.07 8.04 -15.03
C ALA A 176 -24.70 6.58 -15.40
N ARG A 177 -24.45 5.73 -14.40
CA ARG A 177 -24.07 4.32 -14.58
C ARG A 177 -25.24 3.34 -14.40
N GLY A 178 -26.48 3.84 -14.35
CA GLY A 178 -27.67 3.02 -14.18
C GLY A 178 -28.04 2.75 -12.71
N GLY A 179 -27.55 3.59 -11.79
CA GLY A 179 -27.74 3.47 -10.35
C GLY A 179 -26.52 2.89 -9.63
N GLN A 180 -26.67 2.62 -8.34
CA GLN A 180 -25.60 2.11 -7.47
C GLN A 180 -25.29 0.64 -7.72
N VAL A 181 -24.77 0.33 -8.90
CA VAL A 181 -24.33 -1.01 -9.29
C VAL A 181 -22.90 -1.21 -8.81
N ARG A 182 -22.75 -1.93 -7.69
CA ARG A 182 -21.44 -2.32 -7.14
C ARG A 182 -21.03 -3.71 -7.65
N PRO A 183 -19.71 -4.03 -7.68
CA PRO A 183 -19.27 -5.41 -7.89
C PRO A 183 -19.93 -6.37 -6.88
N GLU A 184 -20.11 -7.62 -7.27
CA GLU A 184 -20.68 -8.63 -6.38
C GLU A 184 -19.85 -8.72 -5.09
N GLY A 185 -20.52 -8.73 -3.93
CA GLY A 185 -19.86 -8.75 -2.61
C GLY A 185 -19.42 -7.39 -2.07
N PHE A 186 -19.46 -6.30 -2.84
CA PHE A 186 -19.23 -4.95 -2.32
C PHE A 186 -20.49 -4.45 -1.60
N ALA A 187 -20.38 -4.17 -0.30
CA ALA A 187 -21.47 -3.48 0.39
C ALA A 187 -21.60 -2.04 -0.12
N GLN A 188 -22.83 -1.53 -0.21
CA GLN A 188 -23.12 -0.22 -0.80
C GLN A 188 -22.45 0.94 -0.05
N TRP A 189 -22.19 0.77 1.24
CA TRP A 189 -21.57 1.77 2.12
C TRP A 189 -20.05 1.61 2.27
N VAL A 190 -19.41 0.65 1.61
CA VAL A 190 -17.96 0.43 1.71
C VAL A 190 -17.26 0.68 0.37
N GLY A 191 -16.06 1.26 0.43
CA GLY A 191 -15.30 1.72 -0.73
C GLY A 191 -15.79 3.06 -1.30
N MET A 192 -14.87 4.02 -1.43
CA MET A 192 -15.13 5.34 -2.02
C MET A 192 -14.42 5.57 -3.35
N GLY A 193 -13.27 4.94 -3.60
CA GLY A 193 -12.51 5.14 -4.83
C GLY A 193 -11.76 3.92 -5.32
N GLN A 194 -11.09 4.07 -6.47
CA GLN A 194 -10.52 2.96 -7.24
C GLN A 194 -9.33 2.24 -6.58
N TYR A 195 -8.76 2.79 -5.50
CA TYR A 195 -7.52 2.27 -4.92
C TYR A 195 -7.83 1.40 -3.70
N LEU A 196 -8.26 0.16 -3.93
CA LEU A 196 -8.84 -0.74 -2.92
C LEU A 196 -10.02 -0.14 -2.14
N GLY A 197 -10.71 0.86 -2.68
CA GLY A 197 -11.76 1.59 -1.96
C GLY A 197 -11.27 2.91 -1.35
N GLN A 198 -9.96 3.20 -1.36
CA GLN A 198 -9.44 4.52 -1.01
C GLN A 198 -9.74 5.55 -2.10
N PRO A 199 -9.97 6.81 -1.74
CA PRO A 199 -10.17 7.86 -2.72
C PRO A 199 -8.94 8.14 -3.59
N HIS A 200 -7.74 8.10 -3.00
CA HIS A 200 -6.49 8.48 -3.65
C HIS A 200 -5.50 7.31 -3.61
N ARG A 201 -4.52 7.35 -4.51
CA ARG A 201 -3.41 6.38 -4.60
C ARG A 201 -2.67 6.26 -3.28
N PHE A 202 -2.09 5.09 -3.02
CA PHE A 202 -1.20 4.88 -1.87
C PHE A 202 0.07 5.72 -2.01
N GLU A 203 0.61 6.20 -0.90
CA GLU A 203 1.77 7.11 -0.92
C GLU A 203 2.97 6.53 -0.22
N ILE A 204 4.13 6.56 -0.89
CA ILE A 204 5.34 5.90 -0.42
C ILE A 204 6.49 6.89 -0.41
N PHE A 205 7.14 7.05 0.75
CA PHE A 205 8.34 7.88 0.86
C PHE A 205 9.50 7.10 1.47
N VAL A 206 10.58 6.94 0.71
CA VAL A 206 11.75 6.16 1.12
C VAL A 206 13.01 6.99 0.96
N CYS A 207 13.76 7.17 2.04
CA CYS A 207 15.02 7.91 2.02
C CYS A 207 16.14 7.16 2.74
N GLU A 208 17.39 7.50 2.44
CA GLU A 208 18.53 6.85 3.09
C GLU A 208 18.67 7.30 4.55
N ASP A 209 18.54 8.61 4.78
CA ASP A 209 18.95 9.29 6.01
C ASP A 209 17.80 9.47 7.01
N GLU A 210 18.09 9.19 8.28
CA GLU A 210 17.12 9.25 9.38
C GLU A 210 16.62 10.68 9.63
N ALA A 211 17.49 11.68 9.49
CA ALA A 211 17.14 13.08 9.70
C ALA A 211 16.11 13.58 8.67
N VAL A 212 16.25 13.18 7.41
CA VAL A 212 15.29 13.53 6.34
C VAL A 212 13.92 12.92 6.65
N TRP A 213 13.90 11.65 7.06
CA TRP A 213 12.67 10.98 7.44
C TRP A 213 12.01 11.58 8.68
N GLN A 214 12.81 11.93 9.69
CA GLN A 214 12.32 12.57 10.91
C GLN A 214 11.69 13.94 10.61
N GLU A 215 12.34 14.76 9.77
CA GLU A 215 11.79 16.05 9.35
C GLU A 215 10.51 15.87 8.52
N PHE A 216 10.48 14.91 7.58
CA PHE A 216 9.27 14.54 6.85
C PHE A 216 8.12 14.20 7.80
N LYS A 217 8.34 13.28 8.75
CA LYS A 217 7.30 12.86 9.71
C LYS A 217 6.86 14.00 10.61
N LEU A 218 7.79 14.83 11.07
CA LEU A 218 7.46 15.95 11.93
C LEU A 218 6.54 16.93 11.20
N ARG A 219 6.86 17.25 9.95
CA ARG A 219 6.12 18.22 9.15
C ARG A 219 4.76 17.71 8.69
N TYR A 220 4.70 16.47 8.19
CA TYR A 220 3.49 15.95 7.53
C TYR A 220 2.64 15.04 8.41
N CYS A 221 3.18 14.48 9.49
CA CYS A 221 2.44 13.63 10.42
C CYS A 221 2.40 14.18 11.85
N GLY A 222 3.18 15.23 12.17
CA GLY A 222 3.29 15.75 13.54
C GLY A 222 4.06 14.84 14.51
N ILE A 223 4.79 13.82 14.01
CA ILE A 223 5.45 12.80 14.82
C ILE A 223 6.97 13.03 14.87
N LYS A 224 7.56 13.00 16.07
CA LYS A 224 8.99 13.25 16.28
C LYS A 224 9.89 12.02 16.16
N THR A 225 9.34 10.82 16.25
CA THR A 225 10.13 9.57 16.18
C THR A 225 10.50 9.26 14.73
N ALA A 226 11.69 8.74 14.49
CA ALA A 226 12.12 8.35 13.15
C ALA A 226 11.75 6.90 12.78
N HIS A 227 10.93 6.20 13.57
CA HIS A 227 10.46 4.86 13.21
C HIS A 227 9.68 4.87 11.89
N PRO A 228 9.70 3.77 11.11
CA PRO A 228 8.88 3.64 9.92
C PRO A 228 7.43 3.87 10.31
N GLN A 229 6.65 4.49 9.41
CA GLN A 229 5.31 4.91 9.75
C GLN A 229 4.37 4.62 8.60
N ARG A 230 3.27 3.93 8.91
CA ARG A 230 2.05 3.96 8.12
C ARG A 230 1.15 5.08 8.64
N TRP A 231 0.53 5.85 7.75
CA TRP A 231 -0.28 6.99 8.13
C TRP A 231 -1.52 7.10 7.26
N ASN A 232 -2.65 7.41 7.88
CA ASN A 232 -3.86 7.77 7.16
C ASN A 232 -3.88 9.29 6.99
N VAL A 233 -3.66 9.76 5.76
CA VAL A 233 -3.66 11.19 5.44
C VAL A 233 -5.10 11.69 5.47
N LYS A 234 -5.50 12.23 6.63
CA LYS A 234 -6.86 12.70 6.87
C LYS A 234 -7.14 14.04 6.21
N VAL A 235 -8.41 14.21 5.88
CA VAL A 235 -9.03 15.50 5.58
C VAL A 235 -9.14 16.27 6.88
N GLU A 236 -8.63 17.48 6.92
CA GLU A 236 -9.05 18.45 7.92
C GLU A 236 -9.61 19.63 7.16
N THR A 237 -10.88 19.95 7.44
CA THR A 237 -11.42 21.25 7.10
C THR A 237 -10.67 22.24 7.97
N VAL A 238 -9.85 23.10 7.36
CA VAL A 238 -9.26 24.22 8.10
C VAL A 238 -10.38 25.23 8.34
N ASP A 239 -10.45 25.80 9.54
CA ASP A 239 -11.39 26.86 9.86
C ASP A 239 -11.35 27.96 8.79
N GLU A 240 -12.52 28.57 8.52
CA GLU A 240 -12.71 29.69 7.58
C GLU A 240 -12.63 29.37 6.07
N GLY A 241 -13.16 28.21 5.64
CA GLY A 241 -13.61 28.03 4.26
C GLY A 241 -12.50 27.75 3.22
N TYR A 242 -11.31 27.36 3.66
CA TYR A 242 -10.24 26.87 2.78
C TYR A 242 -10.06 25.35 2.97
N THR A 243 -10.51 24.57 2.00
CA THR A 243 -10.11 23.16 1.88
C THR A 243 -8.69 23.13 1.30
N GLN A 244 -7.68 22.77 2.09
CA GLN A 244 -6.39 22.40 1.51
C GLN A 244 -6.56 21.07 0.78
N SER A 245 -6.13 21.00 -0.48
CA SER A 245 -6.05 19.74 -1.21
C SER A 245 -5.09 18.82 -0.47
N ARG A 246 -5.61 17.69 0.03
CA ARG A 246 -4.85 16.68 0.76
C ARG A 246 -5.04 15.36 0.05
N SER A 247 -3.96 14.57 -0.05
CA SER A 247 -4.11 13.21 -0.51
C SER A 247 -4.94 12.44 0.51
N ARG A 248 -6.09 11.88 0.15
CA ARG A 248 -6.85 11.00 1.05
C ARG A 248 -6.28 9.59 1.00
N ALA A 249 -4.97 9.51 1.12
CA ALA A 249 -4.17 8.33 0.87
C ALA A 249 -3.83 7.62 2.17
N LEU A 250 -3.65 6.31 2.08
CA LEU A 250 -2.83 5.60 3.06
C LEU A 250 -1.38 5.69 2.62
N SER A 251 -0.53 6.23 3.49
CA SER A 251 0.88 6.39 3.24
C SER A 251 1.73 5.43 4.06
N PHE A 252 2.91 5.13 3.54
CA PHE A 252 3.98 4.46 4.27
C PHE A 252 5.30 5.16 3.97
N GLY A 253 6.13 5.37 4.98
CA GLY A 253 7.48 5.82 4.74
C GLY A 253 8.49 5.32 5.76
N MET A 254 9.76 5.40 5.38
CA MET A 254 10.87 5.00 6.22
C MET A 254 12.20 5.60 5.78
N SER A 255 13.13 5.65 6.74
CA SER A 255 14.57 5.74 6.46
C SER A 255 15.21 4.35 6.43
N LEU A 256 16.05 4.07 5.43
CA LEU A 256 16.81 2.82 5.33
C LEU A 256 17.73 2.62 6.55
N LYS A 257 18.44 3.68 6.97
CA LYS A 257 19.34 3.62 8.13
C LYS A 257 18.60 3.33 9.42
N GLN A 258 17.50 4.05 9.66
CA GLN A 258 16.71 3.86 10.87
C GLN A 258 16.07 2.47 10.91
N ALA A 259 15.51 2.01 9.78
CA ALA A 259 14.88 0.70 9.66
C ALA A 259 15.92 -0.44 9.59
N LYS A 260 17.22 -0.13 9.67
CA LYS A 260 18.34 -1.07 9.56
C LYS A 260 18.29 -1.89 8.25
N VAL A 261 17.73 -1.32 7.19
CA VAL A 261 17.64 -1.94 5.87
C VAL A 261 19.02 -1.89 5.20
N ARG A 262 19.55 -3.06 4.86
CA ARG A 262 20.94 -3.22 4.44
C ARG A 262 21.13 -3.28 2.93
N HIS A 263 20.09 -3.69 2.21
CA HIS A 263 20.14 -3.95 0.78
C HIS A 263 18.73 -3.97 0.19
N ASP A 264 18.64 -4.12 -1.13
CA ASP A 264 17.41 -3.91 -1.88
C ASP A 264 16.37 -5.03 -1.70
N GLN A 265 16.76 -6.28 -1.44
CA GLN A 265 15.80 -7.34 -1.06
C GLN A 265 15.26 -7.17 0.35
N HIS A 266 16.06 -6.62 1.27
CA HIS A 266 15.60 -6.24 2.60
C HIS A 266 14.60 -5.07 2.50
N LEU A 267 14.85 -4.08 1.64
CA LEU A 267 13.86 -3.03 1.31
C LEU A 267 12.56 -3.64 0.78
N HIS A 268 12.63 -4.59 -0.16
CA HIS A 268 11.44 -5.27 -0.67
C HIS A 268 10.65 -5.97 0.45
N ASN A 269 11.33 -6.61 1.41
CA ASN A 269 10.66 -7.17 2.59
C ASN A 269 9.98 -6.11 3.46
N ALA A 270 10.61 -4.95 3.68
CA ALA A 270 10.01 -3.85 4.43
C ALA A 270 8.70 -3.37 3.77
N LEU A 271 8.73 -3.21 2.44
CA LEU A 271 7.57 -2.82 1.64
C LEU A 271 6.47 -3.88 1.70
N ARG A 272 6.81 -5.16 1.48
CA ARG A 272 5.82 -6.25 1.54
C ARG A 272 5.13 -6.37 2.89
N HIS A 273 5.84 -6.13 3.98
CA HIS A 273 5.23 -6.15 5.31
C HIS A 273 4.28 -4.95 5.49
N ASN A 274 4.76 -3.73 5.24
CA ASN A 274 4.00 -2.51 5.53
C ASN A 274 2.83 -2.29 4.57
N LEU A 275 3.01 -2.58 3.29
CA LEU A 275 1.95 -2.45 2.29
C LEU A 275 0.85 -3.48 2.48
N ALA A 276 1.16 -4.69 2.96
CA ALA A 276 0.15 -5.71 3.21
C ALA A 276 -0.85 -5.22 4.27
N ILE A 277 -0.35 -4.49 5.26
CA ILE A 277 -1.16 -3.87 6.30
C ILE A 277 -1.94 -2.68 5.73
N ASN A 278 -1.31 -1.77 4.98
CA ASN A 278 -2.01 -0.68 4.32
C ASN A 278 -3.12 -1.19 3.38
N PHE A 279 -2.91 -2.30 2.68
CA PHE A 279 -3.94 -2.91 1.82
C PHE A 279 -5.07 -3.50 2.65
N LEU A 280 -4.80 -4.25 3.72
CA LEU A 280 -5.85 -4.76 4.61
C LEU A 280 -6.69 -3.65 5.24
N ASP A 281 -6.02 -2.62 5.76
CA ASP A 281 -6.71 -1.51 6.40
C ASP A 281 -7.43 -0.63 5.36
N GLY A 282 -6.83 -0.47 4.18
CA GLY A 282 -7.37 0.34 3.10
C GLY A 282 -8.45 -0.33 2.27
N TYR A 283 -8.51 -1.66 2.27
CA TYR A 283 -9.45 -2.45 1.50
C TYR A 283 -10.89 -2.13 1.91
N MET A 284 -11.72 -1.79 0.92
CA MET A 284 -13.07 -1.30 1.07
C MET A 284 -13.19 -0.03 1.92
N LEU A 285 -12.21 0.88 1.81
CA LEU A 285 -12.04 2.09 2.62
C LEU A 285 -11.42 1.81 4.00
N TYR A 286 -10.65 2.79 4.48
CA TYR A 286 -10.07 2.79 5.81
C TYR A 286 -11.17 3.20 6.79
N LEU A 287 -11.81 2.20 7.40
CA LEU A 287 -12.86 2.37 8.41
C LEU A 287 -12.30 2.21 9.82
N PHE A 288 -11.41 1.23 9.99
CA PHE A 288 -10.74 0.88 11.23
C PHE A 288 -9.50 0.04 10.90
N ASP A 289 -8.58 -0.02 11.85
CA ASP A 289 -7.44 -0.93 11.83
C ASP A 289 -7.91 -2.39 11.97
N MET A 290 -7.57 -3.25 11.01
CA MET A 290 -7.91 -4.67 11.09
C MET A 290 -7.34 -5.32 12.38
N PRO A 291 -7.90 -6.44 12.87
CA PRO A 291 -7.38 -7.12 14.05
C PRO A 291 -5.87 -7.35 13.95
N ALA A 292 -5.11 -7.04 15.00
CA ALA A 292 -3.65 -7.04 14.95
C ALA A 292 -3.07 -8.39 14.53
N TRP A 293 -3.70 -9.51 14.92
CA TRP A 293 -3.27 -10.86 14.50
C TRP A 293 -3.39 -11.07 12.97
N ILE A 294 -4.39 -10.45 12.32
CA ILE A 294 -4.58 -10.50 10.88
C ILE A 294 -3.57 -9.59 10.18
N ARG A 295 -3.41 -8.36 10.67
CA ARG A 295 -2.42 -7.40 10.14
C ARG A 295 -1.03 -8.00 10.15
N GLU A 296 -0.57 -8.44 11.31
CA GLU A 296 0.74 -9.08 11.48
C GLU A 296 0.86 -10.40 10.72
N GLY A 297 -0.12 -11.30 10.86
CA GLY A 297 -0.07 -12.61 10.21
C GLY A 297 0.00 -12.51 8.69
N TYR A 298 -0.78 -11.62 8.09
CA TYR A 298 -0.77 -11.41 6.65
C TYR A 298 0.49 -10.65 6.19
N ALA A 299 0.97 -9.68 6.97
CA ALA A 299 2.23 -8.99 6.69
C ALA A 299 3.43 -9.96 6.70
N HIS A 300 3.47 -10.89 7.66
CA HIS A 300 4.47 -11.96 7.68
C HIS A 300 4.32 -12.91 6.51
N TYR A 301 3.09 -13.32 6.18
CA TYR A 301 2.82 -14.16 5.02
C TYR A 301 3.36 -13.51 3.74
N MET A 302 2.91 -12.29 3.43
CA MET A 302 3.29 -11.57 2.22
C MET A 302 4.79 -11.38 2.13
N ARG A 303 5.45 -10.96 3.23
CA ARG A 303 6.89 -10.74 3.23
C ARG A 303 7.68 -12.02 2.96
N ARG A 304 7.25 -13.14 3.54
CA ARG A 304 7.98 -14.41 3.43
C ARG A 304 7.87 -15.06 2.06
N LEU A 305 7.05 -14.53 1.14
CA LEU A 305 7.02 -14.90 -0.28
C LEU A 305 8.23 -14.35 -1.06
N ASN A 306 8.99 -13.40 -0.51
CA ASN A 306 10.20 -12.87 -1.13
C ASN A 306 11.46 -13.63 -0.65
N VAL A 307 12.22 -13.06 0.29
CA VAL A 307 13.39 -13.70 0.90
C VAL A 307 13.16 -13.85 2.40
N HIS A 308 13.59 -14.98 2.97
CA HIS A 308 13.52 -15.20 4.41
C HIS A 308 14.59 -14.37 5.14
N GLY A 309 14.40 -14.17 6.46
CA GLY A 309 15.46 -13.65 7.33
C GLY A 309 15.56 -12.16 7.58
N TYR A 310 14.70 -11.35 6.96
CA TYR A 310 14.57 -9.93 7.30
C TYR A 310 13.22 -9.67 7.94
N ASN A 311 13.18 -9.84 9.26
CA ASN A 311 11.95 -9.72 10.03
C ASN A 311 11.64 -8.26 10.41
N PHE A 312 10.38 -7.89 10.24
CA PHE A 312 9.77 -6.65 10.73
C PHE A 312 8.60 -7.03 11.64
N PHE A 313 8.44 -6.30 12.74
CA PHE A 313 7.35 -6.46 13.69
C PHE A 313 6.84 -5.07 14.00
N ASP A 314 5.53 -4.88 14.00
CA ASP A 314 4.95 -3.64 14.47
C ASP A 314 4.97 -3.58 16.01
N GLY A 315 4.93 -2.36 16.52
CA GLY A 315 4.82 -2.09 17.95
C GLY A 315 3.79 -1.00 18.21
N GLY A 316 3.23 -1.00 19.42
CA GLY A 316 2.43 0.11 19.92
C GLY A 316 3.27 1.36 20.16
N GLU A 317 2.62 2.52 20.20
CA GLU A 317 3.29 3.78 20.48
C GLU A 317 3.98 3.73 21.86
N GLY A 318 5.31 3.93 21.87
CA GLY A 318 6.11 3.87 23.10
C GLY A 318 6.44 2.46 23.62
N ALA A 319 6.01 1.40 22.93
CA ALA A 319 6.36 0.03 23.28
C ALA A 319 7.78 -0.35 22.81
N ALA A 320 8.41 -1.29 23.53
CA ALA A 320 9.67 -1.87 23.08
C ALA A 320 9.42 -2.71 21.82
N LEU A 321 10.24 -2.47 20.78
CA LEU A 321 10.12 -3.21 19.53
C LEU A 321 10.74 -4.61 19.69
N ILE A 322 10.08 -5.61 19.10
CA ILE A 322 10.63 -6.95 18.98
C ILE A 322 11.72 -6.92 17.92
N GLU A 323 12.96 -7.20 18.32
CA GLU A 323 14.09 -7.39 17.40
C GLU A 323 14.49 -8.87 17.38
N ASN A 324 13.98 -9.63 16.41
CA ASN A 324 14.32 -11.04 16.24
C ASN A 324 14.46 -11.39 14.75
N GLN A 325 15.58 -11.99 14.33
CA GLN A 325 15.86 -12.32 12.93
C GLN A 325 15.82 -13.84 12.65
N GLU A 326 15.11 -14.62 13.48
CA GLU A 326 14.90 -16.04 13.23
C GLU A 326 14.24 -16.25 11.86
N GLU A 327 14.77 -17.18 11.08
CA GLU A 327 14.32 -17.44 9.72
C GLU A 327 13.48 -18.72 9.64
N ASN A 328 13.70 -19.70 10.53
CA ASN A 328 13.13 -21.04 10.45
C ASN A 328 11.80 -21.14 11.22
N TRP A 329 10.82 -20.34 10.82
CA TRP A 329 9.54 -20.25 11.53
C TRP A 329 8.75 -21.55 11.48
N ALA A 330 8.71 -22.25 10.34
CA ALA A 330 7.93 -23.47 10.17
C ALA A 330 8.31 -24.59 11.16
N PRO A 331 9.60 -24.97 11.32
CA PRO A 331 10.02 -25.92 12.36
C PRO A 331 9.64 -25.49 13.79
N ILE A 332 9.73 -24.20 14.09
CA ILE A 332 9.39 -23.66 15.42
C ILE A 332 7.89 -23.77 15.68
N VAL A 333 7.05 -23.36 14.73
CA VAL A 333 5.59 -23.49 14.82
C VAL A 333 5.21 -24.96 14.98
N ARG A 334 5.82 -25.87 14.21
CA ARG A 334 5.60 -27.31 14.36
C ARG A 334 5.91 -27.80 15.78
N LYS A 335 6.99 -27.30 16.39
CA LYS A 335 7.36 -27.63 17.77
C LYS A 335 6.34 -27.10 18.78
N LEU A 336 5.85 -25.86 18.59
CA LEU A 336 4.81 -25.27 19.43
C LEU A 336 3.51 -26.09 19.36
N VAL A 337 3.10 -26.49 18.15
CA VAL A 337 1.92 -27.36 17.93
C VAL A 337 2.07 -28.70 18.65
N LYS A 338 3.23 -29.37 18.54
CA LYS A 338 3.47 -30.66 19.22
C LYS A 338 3.36 -30.60 20.74
N LYS A 339 3.58 -29.42 21.32
CA LYS A 339 3.51 -29.20 22.76
C LYS A 339 2.20 -28.56 23.21
N ASP A 340 1.29 -28.27 22.29
CA ASP A 340 0.06 -27.52 22.54
C ASP A 340 0.31 -26.11 23.12
N GLU A 341 1.40 -25.46 22.69
CA GLU A 341 1.84 -24.12 23.15
C GLU A 341 1.46 -22.99 22.17
N GLY A 342 0.87 -23.30 21.01
CA GLY A 342 0.49 -22.31 20.01
C GLY A 342 -0.81 -21.57 20.38
N ALA A 343 -0.86 -20.25 20.15
CA ALA A 343 -2.07 -19.46 20.35
C ALA A 343 -3.27 -19.97 19.54
N ASP A 344 -4.43 -20.11 20.17
CA ASP A 344 -5.67 -20.53 19.50
C ASP A 344 -6.40 -19.35 18.83
N PHE A 345 -7.27 -19.64 17.85
CA PHE A 345 -8.02 -18.61 17.13
C PHE A 345 -8.94 -17.79 18.05
N ALA A 346 -9.46 -18.38 19.12
CA ALA A 346 -10.35 -17.68 20.05
C ALA A 346 -9.59 -16.58 20.81
N ARG A 347 -8.38 -16.83 21.29
CA ARG A 347 -7.49 -15.84 21.88
C ARG A 347 -7.12 -14.77 20.85
N LEU A 348 -6.62 -15.18 19.69
CA LEU A 348 -6.16 -14.25 18.66
C LEU A 348 -7.26 -13.30 18.19
N SER A 349 -8.51 -13.78 18.06
CA SER A 349 -9.65 -12.96 17.63
C SER A 349 -9.96 -11.76 18.56
N ARG A 350 -9.44 -11.77 19.79
CA ARG A 350 -9.60 -10.71 20.78
C ARG A 350 -8.40 -9.75 20.85
N ILE A 351 -7.31 -10.05 20.13
CA ILE A 351 -6.11 -9.22 20.11
C ILE A 351 -6.30 -8.09 19.09
N ASN A 352 -6.38 -6.86 19.59
CA ASN A 352 -6.57 -5.66 18.78
C ASN A 352 -5.35 -4.75 18.73
N ASP A 353 -4.34 -4.98 19.59
CA ASP A 353 -3.12 -4.18 19.64
C ASP A 353 -1.89 -5.09 19.46
N TYR A 354 -0.83 -4.55 18.86
CA TYR A 354 0.44 -5.24 18.64
C TYR A 354 1.15 -5.58 19.94
N VAL A 355 0.96 -4.79 21.01
CA VAL A 355 1.63 -5.04 22.31
C VAL A 355 1.22 -6.36 22.96
N ASP A 356 0.07 -6.90 22.57
CA ASP A 356 -0.47 -8.16 23.08
C ASP A 356 0.08 -9.39 22.33
N LEU A 357 0.85 -9.19 21.25
CA LEU A 357 1.51 -10.24 20.49
C LEU A 357 2.93 -10.46 21.03
N GLN A 358 3.18 -11.64 21.56
CA GLN A 358 4.54 -12.07 21.89
C GLN A 358 5.25 -12.61 20.65
N PHE A 359 6.57 -12.79 20.71
CA PHE A 359 7.34 -13.28 19.56
C PHE A 359 6.77 -14.59 18.97
N GLU A 360 6.45 -15.57 19.81
CA GLU A 360 5.85 -16.84 19.39
C GLU A 360 4.48 -16.64 18.73
N ASP A 361 3.73 -15.61 19.13
CA ASP A 361 2.44 -15.29 18.50
C ASP A 361 2.64 -14.85 17.06
N HIS A 362 3.66 -14.06 16.73
CA HIS A 362 3.96 -13.67 15.35
C HIS A 362 4.20 -14.88 14.43
N LEU A 363 4.89 -15.90 14.95
CA LEU A 363 5.13 -17.16 14.22
C LEU A 363 3.82 -17.93 14.01
N VAL A 364 2.98 -17.99 15.04
CA VAL A 364 1.69 -18.70 14.97
C VAL A 364 0.70 -17.98 14.06
N VAL A 365 0.57 -16.65 14.13
CA VAL A 365 -0.37 -15.89 13.28
C VAL A 365 0.04 -15.94 11.82
N TRP A 366 1.35 -15.92 11.52
CA TRP A 366 1.85 -16.20 10.16
C TRP A 366 1.37 -17.56 9.66
N SER A 367 1.59 -18.61 10.44
CA SER A 367 1.22 -19.98 10.05
C SER A 367 -0.29 -20.17 9.91
N LYS A 368 -1.08 -19.49 10.74
CA LYS A 368 -2.55 -19.53 10.66
C LYS A 368 -3.07 -18.82 9.42
N ILE A 369 -2.52 -17.67 9.04
CA ILE A 369 -2.89 -16.99 7.80
C ILE A 369 -2.48 -17.83 6.58
N ASP A 370 -1.27 -18.40 6.59
CA ASP A 370 -0.81 -19.35 5.57
C ASP A 370 -1.79 -20.52 5.43
N PHE A 371 -2.16 -21.17 6.55
CA PHE A 371 -3.17 -22.23 6.55
C PHE A 371 -4.52 -21.82 5.96
N LEU A 372 -5.04 -20.64 6.32
CA LEU A 372 -6.33 -20.16 5.79
C LEU A 372 -6.29 -19.93 4.29
N ILE A 373 -5.19 -19.37 3.77
CA ILE A 373 -4.97 -19.13 2.34
C ILE A 373 -4.78 -20.46 1.60
N GLN A 374 -3.96 -21.38 2.14
CA GLN A 374 -3.68 -22.69 1.53
C GLN A 374 -4.90 -23.62 1.56
N THR A 375 -5.78 -23.46 2.55
CA THR A 375 -7.06 -24.19 2.61
C THR A 375 -7.95 -23.78 1.44
N ASP A 376 -8.17 -22.47 1.29
CA ASP A 376 -8.93 -21.90 0.18
C ASP A 376 -8.76 -20.37 0.17
N LYS A 377 -8.02 -19.86 -0.81
CA LYS A 377 -7.73 -18.42 -0.92
C LYS A 377 -8.99 -17.57 -1.11
N GLN A 378 -10.03 -18.09 -1.78
CA GLN A 378 -11.27 -17.33 -2.01
C GLN A 378 -12.07 -17.20 -0.72
N LYS A 379 -12.07 -18.25 0.11
CA LYS A 379 -12.63 -18.19 1.47
C LYS A 379 -11.88 -17.22 2.36
N PHE A 380 -10.56 -17.10 2.21
CA PHE A 380 -9.78 -16.12 2.94
C PHE A 380 -10.20 -14.69 2.57
N GLY A 381 -10.34 -14.39 1.28
CA GLY A 381 -10.86 -13.11 0.80
C GLY A 381 -12.26 -12.77 1.36
N GLU A 382 -13.18 -13.74 1.36
CA GLU A 382 -14.52 -13.57 1.97
C GLU A 382 -14.44 -13.38 3.49
N PHE A 383 -13.53 -14.06 4.19
CA PHE A 383 -13.32 -13.88 5.62
C PHE A 383 -12.86 -12.46 5.95
N ILE A 384 -11.87 -11.93 5.22
CA ILE A 384 -11.39 -10.55 5.40
C ILE A 384 -12.51 -9.54 5.10
N ARG A 385 -13.23 -9.73 3.99
CA ARG A 385 -14.36 -8.87 3.61
C ARG A 385 -15.48 -8.88 4.67
N ARG A 386 -15.82 -10.04 5.23
CA ARG A 386 -16.82 -10.17 6.29
C ARG A 386 -16.46 -9.30 7.50
N ILE A 387 -15.19 -9.33 7.90
CA ILE A 387 -14.68 -8.50 9.00
C ILE A 387 -14.74 -7.02 8.62
N LYS A 388 -14.33 -6.64 7.41
CA LYS A 388 -14.35 -5.24 6.97
C LYS A 388 -15.75 -4.63 6.91
N VAL A 389 -16.75 -5.40 6.51
CA VAL A 389 -18.12 -4.92 6.35
C VAL A 389 -18.91 -4.93 7.66
N GLN A 390 -18.67 -5.91 8.54
CA GLN A 390 -19.50 -6.16 9.72
C GLN A 390 -18.75 -5.97 11.06
N GLY A 391 -17.42 -5.93 11.03
CA GLY A 391 -16.58 -5.77 12.21
C GLY A 391 -16.57 -4.32 12.68
N THR A 392 -17.19 -4.06 13.83
CA THR A 392 -17.07 -2.76 14.50
C THR A 392 -16.90 -2.94 16.00
N GLY A 393 -15.87 -2.34 16.57
CA GLY A 393 -15.63 -2.33 18.02
C GLY A 393 -15.63 -3.73 18.64
N ALA A 394 -16.33 -3.90 19.77
CA ALA A 394 -16.34 -5.14 20.55
C ALA A 394 -16.92 -6.35 19.80
N ALA A 395 -17.71 -6.14 18.74
CA ALA A 395 -18.33 -7.22 17.97
C ALA A 395 -17.36 -7.93 17.01
N ILE A 396 -16.13 -7.41 16.81
CA ILE A 396 -15.20 -7.94 15.80
C ILE A 396 -14.80 -9.40 16.04
N ALA A 397 -14.73 -9.83 17.31
CA ALA A 397 -14.44 -11.22 17.65
C ALA A 397 -15.62 -12.15 17.32
N ASP A 398 -16.85 -11.68 17.53
CA ASP A 398 -18.06 -12.42 17.18
C ASP A 398 -18.19 -12.59 15.66
N VAL A 399 -17.92 -11.52 14.91
CA VAL A 399 -17.89 -11.54 13.43
C VAL A 399 -16.88 -12.56 12.91
N GLN A 400 -15.67 -12.59 13.48
CA GLN A 400 -14.66 -13.60 13.12
C GLN A 400 -15.14 -15.02 13.41
N ARG A 401 -15.74 -15.26 14.59
CA ARG A 401 -16.27 -16.58 14.98
C ARG A 401 -17.35 -17.05 14.01
N ASP A 402 -18.29 -16.17 13.67
CA ASP A 402 -19.39 -16.51 12.79
C ASP A 402 -18.90 -16.71 11.35
N ALA A 403 -17.93 -15.92 10.91
CA ALA A 403 -17.25 -16.07 9.62
C ALA A 403 -16.54 -17.44 9.48
N PHE A 404 -15.84 -17.91 10.52
CA PHE A 404 -15.26 -19.26 10.53
C PHE A 404 -16.32 -20.34 10.29
N ARG A 405 -17.48 -20.23 10.95
CA ARG A 405 -18.56 -21.21 10.83
C ARG A 405 -19.20 -21.17 9.45
N GLU A 406 -19.48 -20.00 8.93
CA GLU A 406 -20.25 -19.82 7.70
C GLU A 406 -19.40 -20.05 6.43
N ILE A 407 -18.15 -19.62 6.44
CA ILE A 407 -17.28 -19.66 5.26
C ILE A 407 -16.48 -20.97 5.21
N TYR A 408 -15.87 -21.35 6.34
CA TYR A 408 -15.03 -22.53 6.43
C TYR A 408 -15.77 -23.78 6.92
N GLY A 409 -16.97 -23.63 7.49
CA GLY A 409 -17.70 -24.76 8.08
C GLY A 409 -17.13 -25.21 9.42
N TRP A 410 -16.32 -24.37 10.08
CA TRP A 410 -15.62 -24.71 11.32
C TRP A 410 -16.02 -23.79 12.46
N THR A 411 -16.18 -24.35 13.65
CA THR A 411 -15.96 -23.56 14.86
C THR A 411 -14.47 -23.18 14.96
N MET A 412 -14.11 -22.09 15.66
CA MET A 412 -12.70 -21.72 15.86
C MET A 412 -11.87 -22.88 16.43
N ARG A 413 -12.43 -23.66 17.37
CA ARG A 413 -11.77 -24.87 17.89
C ARG A 413 -11.51 -25.92 16.81
N GLN A 414 -12.47 -26.16 15.91
CA GLN A 414 -12.25 -27.09 14.78
C GLN A 414 -11.21 -26.55 13.80
N ALA A 415 -11.16 -25.23 13.59
CA ALA A 415 -10.13 -24.59 12.79
C ALA A 415 -8.74 -24.73 13.43
N ASP A 416 -8.64 -24.65 14.76
CA ASP A 416 -7.39 -24.92 15.49
C ASP A 416 -6.92 -26.37 15.29
N GLU A 417 -7.80 -27.35 15.43
CA GLU A 417 -7.45 -28.76 15.22
C GLU A 417 -7.06 -29.06 13.75
N ALA A 418 -7.77 -28.46 12.79
CA ALA A 418 -7.42 -28.54 11.38
C ALA A 418 -6.05 -27.92 11.08
N TRP A 419 -5.78 -26.74 11.64
CA TRP A 419 -4.48 -26.07 11.52
C TRP A 419 -3.35 -26.89 12.14
N LYS A 420 -3.52 -27.42 13.36
CA LYS A 420 -2.52 -28.26 14.03
C LYS A 420 -2.18 -29.49 13.19
N THR A 421 -3.21 -30.16 12.65
CA THR A 421 -3.03 -31.31 11.75
C THR A 421 -2.25 -30.92 10.52
N TRP A 422 -2.65 -29.84 9.84
CA TRP A 422 -1.99 -29.34 8.64
C TRP A 422 -0.52 -28.97 8.89
N VAL A 423 -0.20 -28.29 10.00
CA VAL A 423 1.20 -27.98 10.39
C VAL A 423 2.01 -29.26 10.58
N LEU A 424 1.43 -30.28 11.25
CA LEU A 424 2.10 -31.54 11.48
C LEU A 424 2.31 -32.38 10.20
N GLU A 425 1.56 -32.11 9.14
CA GLU A 425 1.71 -32.77 7.85
C GLU A 425 2.64 -32.00 6.89
N THR A 426 2.60 -30.67 6.91
CA THR A 426 3.23 -29.83 5.88
C THR A 426 4.56 -29.23 6.31
N TYR A 427 4.70 -28.82 7.59
CA TYR A 427 5.89 -28.09 8.02
C TYR A 427 7.06 -29.05 8.33
N PRO A 428 8.29 -28.71 7.93
CA PRO A 428 9.45 -29.56 8.16
C PRO A 428 9.75 -29.74 9.65
N VAL A 429 10.41 -30.86 9.96
CA VAL A 429 10.81 -31.19 11.34
C VAL A 429 12.02 -30.38 11.80
N LYS A 430 12.91 -30.00 10.87
CA LYS A 430 14.16 -29.29 11.12
C LYS A 430 14.26 -28.08 10.21
#